data_AF-A0AAV0HCF6-F1
#
_entry.id   AF-A0AAV0HCF6-F1
#
_cell.length_a   1.000
_cell.length_b   1.000
_cell.length_c   1.000
_cell.angle_alpha   90.00
_cell.angle_beta   90.00
_cell.angle_gamma   90.00
#
_symmetry.space_group_name_H-M   'P 1'
#
loop_
_entity.id
_entity.type
_entity.pdbx_description
1 polymer ?
#
loop_
_entity_poly.entity_id
_entity_poly.type
_entity_poly.pdbx_seq_one_letter_code
_entity_poly.pdbx_strand_id
1 'polypeptide(L)'
;MQRGTSGFYAYAVVERLKGWPDTVMDQLRIVFKLDKDRFDYMAISEERQRVMPTQEDRDRGKRLAYPEAVLLTNTSNKALEGEVDDKYQYSLEHQDDRVHGWVSTRDRIGFWLVFPSYEFRTGGPTKQELTSHVGPTLLGMFGSTHYAGSDIDTTYRSSEAWKMVYGPVFIYLNSASTGSSPRVLYQDAQLKMKLEESKWPYGFVHSDDFPSWQQRGSVSGRLVIKDPFRYMKTMYGSGAHMGLAPPGAPGSWQRDGKNYQFWNKTNNHGGFSINNVRPGTYSLYGWVPGLLGDYKFHKDVVITPGSHTELGFLVFEPPRNGPTVWEIGVPDRSAAEFFVPEPEPTYINKLYKNLPKDWYRQYGLWERYSKLFPVTDVNFTIGVHDYSKDWYFAQVTR
;
A
#
# COMPACT_ATOMS: atom_id res chain seq x y z
N MET A 1 1.02 14.35 23.45
CA MET A 1 -0.44 14.16 23.48
C MET A 1 -1.11 15.53 23.44
N GLN A 2 -2.21 15.71 22.71
CA GLN A 2 -2.95 16.96 22.68
C GLN A 2 -4.17 16.90 23.61
N ARG A 3 -4.43 17.97 24.35
CA ARG A 3 -5.62 18.08 25.20
C ARG A 3 -6.89 17.93 24.34
N GLY A 4 -7.85 17.13 24.82
CA GLY A 4 -9.15 16.93 24.15
C GLY A 4 -9.12 16.00 22.94
N THR A 5 -8.00 15.33 22.66
CA THR A 5 -7.90 14.33 21.59
C THR A 5 -7.86 12.92 22.18
N SER A 6 -8.70 12.03 21.67
CA SER A 6 -8.73 10.62 22.09
C SER A 6 -7.65 9.81 21.35
N GLY A 7 -6.40 9.98 21.76
CA GLY A 7 -5.26 9.34 21.11
C GLY A 7 -3.95 10.11 21.27
N PHE A 8 -2.93 9.66 20.55
CA PHE A 8 -1.62 10.29 20.57
C PHE A 8 -0.92 10.21 19.21
N TYR A 9 -0.03 11.17 18.97
CA TYR A 9 0.78 11.22 17.75
C TYR A 9 2.15 10.61 18.03
N ALA A 10 2.69 9.89 17.05
CA ALA A 10 4.03 9.31 17.13
C ALA A 10 4.80 9.62 15.83
N TYR A 11 6.06 10.04 15.96
CA TYR A 11 6.97 10.23 14.85
C TYR A 11 8.38 9.89 15.29
N ALA A 12 9.26 9.62 14.34
CA ALA A 12 10.68 9.39 14.59
C ALA A 12 11.51 10.21 13.62
N VAL A 13 12.54 10.87 14.13
CA VAL A 13 13.64 11.39 13.32
C VAL A 13 14.73 10.34 13.34
N VAL A 14 15.03 9.75 12.20
CA VAL A 14 16.09 8.76 12.06
C VAL A 14 17.24 9.40 11.30
N GLU A 15 18.42 9.37 11.88
CA GLU A 15 19.61 10.03 11.35
C GLU A 15 20.81 9.08 11.38
N ARG A 16 21.62 9.19 10.34
CA ARG A 16 22.91 8.54 10.17
C ARG A 16 23.91 9.58 9.71
N LEU A 17 25.03 9.67 10.43
CA LEU A 17 26.11 10.59 10.09
C LEU A 17 27.12 9.95 9.13
N LYS A 18 27.77 10.79 8.33
CA LYS A 18 28.88 10.38 7.46
C LYS A 18 29.99 9.76 8.31
N GLY A 19 30.57 8.66 7.83
CA GLY A 19 31.63 7.91 8.49
C GLY A 19 31.14 6.74 9.36
N TRP A 20 29.84 6.58 9.56
CA TRP A 20 29.30 5.38 10.21
C TRP A 20 29.54 4.11 9.37
N PRO A 21 29.58 2.90 9.95
CA PRO A 21 29.77 1.66 9.18
C PRO A 21 28.65 1.43 8.16
N ASP A 22 28.97 0.84 7.01
CA ASP A 22 27.96 0.42 6.02
C ASP A 22 26.85 -0.42 6.71
N THR A 23 25.58 -0.12 6.42
CA THR A 23 24.43 -0.79 7.04
C THR A 23 23.35 -1.06 6.01
N VAL A 24 22.60 -2.13 6.20
CA VAL A 24 21.34 -2.38 5.47
C VAL A 24 20.20 -2.27 6.46
N MET A 25 19.16 -1.51 6.12
CA MET A 25 17.95 -1.38 6.95
C MET A 25 16.76 -1.97 6.18
N ASP A 26 16.56 -3.28 6.35
CA ASP A 26 15.54 -4.01 5.60
C ASP A 26 14.11 -3.60 5.94
N GLN A 27 13.86 -3.12 7.16
CA GLN A 27 12.54 -2.70 7.63
C GLN A 27 12.65 -1.57 8.64
N LEU A 28 11.74 -0.60 8.54
CA LEU A 28 11.48 0.38 9.59
C LEU A 28 9.98 0.50 9.80
N ARG A 29 9.55 0.38 11.06
CA ARG A 29 8.14 0.37 11.44
C ARG A 29 7.92 0.78 12.89
N ILE A 30 6.72 1.24 13.19
CA ILE A 30 6.18 1.29 14.55
C ILE A 30 5.29 0.06 14.78
N VAL A 31 5.34 -0.52 15.98
CA VAL A 31 4.60 -1.75 16.31
C VAL A 31 3.86 -1.57 17.62
N PHE A 32 2.57 -1.92 17.64
CA PHE A 32 1.79 -2.05 18.87
C PHE A 32 1.35 -3.51 19.02
N LYS A 33 1.72 -4.12 20.14
CA LYS A 33 1.17 -5.41 20.58
C LYS A 33 0.13 -5.12 21.65
N LEU A 34 -1.13 -5.31 21.32
CA LEU A 34 -2.23 -5.04 22.24
C LEU A 34 -2.47 -6.23 23.16
N ASP A 35 -3.26 -6.00 24.20
CA ASP A 35 -3.63 -7.04 25.16
C ASP A 35 -4.44 -8.14 24.45
N LYS A 36 -3.85 -9.34 24.37
CA LYS A 36 -4.41 -10.50 23.69
C LYS A 36 -5.72 -11.00 24.31
N ASP A 37 -5.95 -10.73 25.59
CA ASP A 37 -7.15 -11.15 26.29
C ASP A 37 -8.29 -10.14 26.13
N ARG A 38 -8.02 -8.99 25.49
CA ARG A 38 -8.98 -7.90 25.27
C ARG A 38 -9.33 -7.69 23.81
N PHE A 39 -8.35 -7.72 22.91
CA PHE A 39 -8.54 -7.40 21.49
C PHE A 39 -8.64 -8.67 20.63
N ASP A 40 -9.77 -8.82 19.95
CA ASP A 40 -10.13 -10.06 19.25
C ASP A 40 -10.54 -9.84 17.78
N TYR A 41 -10.85 -8.60 17.40
CA TYR A 41 -11.40 -8.28 16.09
C TYR A 41 -10.47 -7.31 15.33
N MET A 42 -10.02 -7.71 14.15
CA MET A 42 -9.16 -6.91 13.28
C MET A 42 -9.99 -6.22 12.20
N ALA A 43 -9.63 -4.98 11.86
CA ALA A 43 -10.19 -4.26 10.71
C ALA A 43 -9.08 -3.52 9.94
N ILE A 44 -8.95 -3.85 8.65
CA ILE A 44 -7.93 -3.26 7.75
C ILE A 44 -8.57 -2.58 6.51
N SER A 45 -9.78 -2.99 6.12
CA SER A 45 -10.61 -2.29 5.12
C SER A 45 -12.09 -2.46 5.47
N GLU A 46 -13.03 -1.83 4.75
CA GLU A 46 -14.47 -2.02 5.00
C GLU A 46 -14.92 -3.49 4.82
N GLU A 47 -14.27 -4.19 3.89
CA GLU A 47 -14.56 -5.57 3.51
C GLU A 47 -13.70 -6.57 4.27
N ARG A 48 -12.47 -6.21 4.65
CA ARG A 48 -11.51 -7.08 5.33
C ARG A 48 -11.47 -6.78 6.82
N GLN A 49 -12.47 -7.30 7.52
CA GLN A 49 -12.56 -7.25 8.98
C GLN A 49 -13.11 -8.55 9.53
N ARG A 50 -12.58 -9.05 10.64
CA ARG A 50 -13.01 -10.32 11.25
C ARG A 50 -12.57 -10.45 12.70
N VAL A 51 -13.21 -11.37 13.41
CA VAL A 51 -12.59 -12.01 14.58
C VAL A 51 -11.37 -12.80 14.09
N MET A 52 -10.24 -12.56 14.73
CA MET A 52 -8.97 -13.21 14.40
C MET A 52 -8.74 -14.43 15.30
N PRO A 53 -7.99 -15.44 14.83
CA PRO A 53 -7.53 -16.49 15.72
C PRO A 53 -6.57 -15.91 16.77
N THR A 54 -6.47 -16.58 17.91
CA THR A 54 -5.51 -16.23 18.96
C THR A 54 -4.10 -16.72 18.60
N GLN A 55 -3.09 -16.22 19.31
CA GLN A 55 -1.73 -16.75 19.15
C GLN A 55 -1.67 -18.23 19.54
N GLU A 56 -2.38 -18.62 20.60
CA GLU A 56 -2.45 -20.00 21.06
C GLU A 56 -3.15 -20.92 20.03
N ASP A 57 -4.13 -20.41 19.29
CA ASP A 57 -4.75 -21.14 18.18
C ASP A 57 -3.74 -21.43 17.05
N ARG A 58 -2.92 -20.44 16.71
CA ARG A 58 -1.83 -20.62 15.74
C ARG A 58 -0.76 -21.58 16.24
N ASP A 59 -0.36 -21.48 17.51
CA ASP A 59 0.69 -22.33 18.09
C ASP A 59 0.28 -23.81 18.13
N ARG A 60 -1.03 -24.10 18.30
CA ARG A 60 -1.59 -25.46 18.18
C ARG A 60 -1.86 -25.90 16.73
N GLY A 61 -1.76 -24.98 15.78
CA GLY A 61 -1.98 -25.23 14.37
C GLY A 61 -0.84 -26.00 13.71
N LYS A 62 -1.02 -26.32 12.42
CA LYS A 62 0.01 -26.96 11.61
C LYS A 62 0.69 -25.92 10.72
N ARG A 63 1.95 -25.62 11.00
CA ARG A 63 2.81 -24.83 10.10
C ARG A 63 2.90 -25.50 8.73
N LEU A 64 2.75 -24.71 7.67
CA LEU A 64 2.82 -25.17 6.28
C LEU A 64 4.23 -24.96 5.70
N ALA A 65 4.35 -24.87 4.38
CA ALA A 65 5.65 -24.75 3.71
C ALA A 65 6.43 -23.50 4.16
N TYR A 66 5.73 -22.40 4.43
CA TYR A 66 6.31 -21.15 4.92
C TYR A 66 6.05 -20.95 6.41
N PRO A 67 7.02 -20.38 7.18
CA PRO A 67 6.86 -20.09 8.60
C PRO A 67 5.61 -19.29 8.96
N GLU A 68 5.27 -18.36 8.10
CA GLU A 68 4.19 -17.42 8.32
C GLU A 68 2.81 -18.05 8.15
N ALA A 69 2.70 -19.16 7.42
CA ALA A 69 1.44 -19.79 7.10
C ALA A 69 1.14 -20.97 8.03
N VAL A 70 0.01 -20.89 8.72
CA VAL A 70 -0.43 -21.90 9.68
C VAL A 70 -1.86 -22.33 9.35
N LEU A 71 -2.04 -23.65 9.14
CA LEU A 71 -3.36 -24.26 9.09
C LEU A 71 -3.93 -24.38 10.50
N LEU A 72 -5.09 -23.78 10.73
CA LEU A 72 -5.76 -23.77 12.02
C LEU A 72 -6.52 -25.10 12.24
N THR A 73 -5.96 -26.00 13.05
CA THR A 73 -6.48 -27.36 13.26
C THR A 73 -7.16 -27.58 14.61
N ASN A 74 -6.96 -26.68 15.58
CA ASN A 74 -7.60 -26.79 16.90
C ASN A 74 -7.75 -25.40 17.55
N THR A 75 -8.80 -24.70 17.13
CA THR A 75 -9.06 -23.31 17.52
C THR A 75 -10.07 -23.20 18.64
N SER A 76 -9.87 -22.20 19.51
CA SER A 76 -10.84 -21.76 20.52
C SER A 76 -12.15 -21.27 19.89
N ASN A 77 -12.07 -20.61 18.73
CA ASN A 77 -13.23 -20.29 17.89
C ASN A 77 -13.34 -21.28 16.72
N LYS A 78 -14.22 -22.28 16.86
CA LYS A 78 -14.42 -23.35 15.86
C LYS A 78 -14.81 -22.87 14.46
N ALA A 79 -15.32 -21.64 14.31
CA ALA A 79 -15.59 -21.08 12.98
C ALA A 79 -14.31 -20.84 12.17
N LEU A 80 -13.16 -20.69 12.82
CA LEU A 80 -11.85 -20.44 12.21
C LEU A 80 -11.09 -21.73 11.84
N GLU A 81 -11.54 -22.88 12.35
CA GLU A 81 -10.89 -24.16 12.08
C GLU A 81 -10.98 -24.51 10.58
N GLY A 82 -9.89 -25.08 10.06
CA GLY A 82 -9.71 -25.41 8.65
C GLY A 82 -9.29 -24.22 7.76
N GLU A 83 -9.07 -23.03 8.33
CA GLU A 83 -8.53 -21.90 7.58
C GLU A 83 -7.00 -21.84 7.67
N VAL A 84 -6.35 -21.25 6.66
CA VAL A 84 -4.93 -20.85 6.76
C VAL A 84 -4.85 -19.40 7.20
N ASP A 85 -4.05 -19.17 8.22
CA ASP A 85 -3.69 -17.84 8.70
C ASP A 85 -2.24 -17.52 8.31
N ASP A 86 -2.05 -16.42 7.57
CA ASP A 86 -0.76 -15.88 7.17
C ASP A 86 -0.80 -14.34 7.25
N LYS A 87 0.23 -13.75 7.87
CA LYS A 87 0.34 -12.29 8.05
C LYS A 87 0.27 -11.52 6.72
N TYR A 88 0.76 -12.09 5.62
CA TYR A 88 0.77 -11.42 4.30
C TYR A 88 -0.62 -11.32 3.66
N GLN A 89 -1.60 -12.09 4.15
CA GLN A 89 -2.99 -11.97 3.69
C GLN A 89 -3.58 -10.61 4.10
N TYR A 90 -3.07 -10.00 5.16
CA TYR A 90 -3.52 -8.73 5.71
C TYR A 90 -2.75 -7.52 5.17
N SER A 91 -1.98 -7.67 4.10
CA SER A 91 -1.30 -6.55 3.47
C SER A 91 -2.25 -5.63 2.70
N LEU A 92 -1.89 -4.35 2.64
CA LEU A 92 -2.56 -3.31 1.88
C LEU A 92 -1.55 -2.55 1.02
N GLU A 93 -2.00 -2.02 -0.12
CA GLU A 93 -1.23 -1.01 -0.85
C GLU A 93 -1.14 0.28 -0.05
N HIS A 94 -0.02 1.00 -0.19
CA HIS A 94 0.19 2.25 0.52
C HIS A 94 -0.93 3.27 0.33
N GLN A 95 -1.49 3.37 -0.88
CA GLN A 95 -2.60 4.28 -1.17
C GLN A 95 -3.92 3.95 -0.45
N ASP A 96 -4.11 2.68 -0.07
CA ASP A 96 -5.33 2.21 0.56
C ASP A 96 -5.18 2.10 2.09
N ASP A 97 -3.95 1.90 2.57
CA ASP A 97 -3.62 1.81 4.00
C ASP A 97 -3.58 3.19 4.68
N ARG A 98 -4.76 3.77 4.91
CA ARG A 98 -4.92 5.07 5.59
C ARG A 98 -5.34 4.92 7.06
N VAL A 99 -6.07 3.86 7.38
CA VAL A 99 -6.44 3.50 8.75
C VAL A 99 -6.67 2.01 8.91
N HIS A 100 -6.06 1.40 9.91
CA HIS A 100 -6.29 0.02 10.30
C HIS A 100 -6.16 -0.16 11.81
N GLY A 101 -6.70 -1.24 12.34
CA GLY A 101 -6.81 -1.38 13.79
C GLY A 101 -7.29 -2.71 14.30
N TRP A 102 -7.48 -2.70 15.60
CA TRP A 102 -8.07 -3.78 16.39
C TRP A 102 -9.19 -3.23 17.26
N VAL A 103 -10.18 -4.07 17.49
CA VAL A 103 -11.31 -3.82 18.37
C VAL A 103 -11.30 -4.86 19.47
N SER A 104 -11.47 -4.38 20.71
CA SER A 104 -11.95 -5.21 21.81
C SER A 104 -13.46 -5.26 21.71
N THR A 105 -14.03 -6.38 21.28
CA THR A 105 -15.48 -6.49 21.11
C THR A 105 -16.22 -6.50 22.44
N ARG A 106 -15.60 -7.09 23.48
CA ARG A 106 -16.11 -7.09 24.86
C ARG A 106 -16.17 -5.68 25.44
N ASP A 107 -15.05 -4.95 25.36
CA ASP A 107 -14.92 -3.64 26.00
C ASP A 107 -15.45 -2.52 25.09
N ARG A 108 -15.71 -2.83 23.81
CA ARG A 108 -16.18 -1.92 22.75
C ARG A 108 -15.25 -0.74 22.54
N ILE A 109 -13.95 -1.04 22.51
CA ILE A 109 -12.88 -0.08 22.31
C ILE A 109 -12.15 -0.40 21.02
N GLY A 110 -11.93 0.61 20.18
CA GLY A 110 -11.07 0.51 19.01
C GLY A 110 -9.70 1.13 19.26
N PHE A 111 -8.67 0.49 18.72
CA PHE A 111 -7.29 0.98 18.67
C PHE A 111 -6.85 1.03 17.21
N TRP A 112 -6.60 2.23 16.70
CA TRP A 112 -6.39 2.47 15.27
C TRP A 112 -5.06 3.18 15.03
N LEU A 113 -4.37 2.80 13.97
CA LEU A 113 -3.27 3.56 13.41
C LEU A 113 -3.77 4.31 12.19
N VAL A 114 -3.56 5.62 12.19
CA VAL A 114 -3.99 6.54 11.14
C VAL A 114 -2.75 7.15 10.47
N PHE A 115 -2.73 7.07 9.14
CA PHE A 115 -1.71 7.70 8.30
C PHE A 115 -2.29 8.95 7.62
N PRO A 116 -2.00 10.16 8.12
CA PRO A 116 -2.47 11.40 7.52
C PRO A 116 -1.70 11.78 6.24
N SER A 117 -0.58 11.11 5.97
CA SER A 117 0.27 11.33 4.81
C SER A 117 1.08 10.08 4.48
N TYR A 118 1.43 9.93 3.21
CA TYR A 118 2.28 8.88 2.68
C TYR A 118 3.69 9.37 2.38
N GLU A 119 4.02 10.63 2.72
CA GLU A 119 5.27 11.26 2.26
C GLU A 119 6.54 10.51 2.66
N PHE A 120 6.46 9.78 3.77
CA PHE A 120 7.57 9.06 4.38
C PHE A 120 7.55 7.55 4.10
N ARG A 121 6.71 7.09 3.16
CA ARG A 121 6.64 5.70 2.74
C ARG A 121 7.47 5.44 1.47
N THR A 122 7.96 4.22 1.35
CA THR A 122 8.87 3.80 0.27
C THR A 122 8.14 3.19 -0.92
N GLY A 123 8.72 3.24 -2.12
CA GLY A 123 8.24 2.51 -3.32
C GLY A 123 6.88 2.92 -3.90
N GLY A 124 6.37 4.10 -3.52
CA GLY A 124 5.17 4.70 -4.10
C GLY A 124 3.83 4.04 -3.73
N PRO A 125 2.72 4.48 -4.34
CA PRO A 125 1.37 4.23 -3.83
C PRO A 125 0.91 2.77 -3.96
N THR A 126 1.43 2.00 -4.92
CA THR A 126 1.03 0.61 -5.16
C THR A 126 1.89 -0.40 -4.39
N LYS A 127 2.93 0.04 -3.67
CA LYS A 127 3.71 -0.89 -2.83
C LYS A 127 2.83 -1.42 -1.71
N GLN A 128 2.82 -2.74 -1.55
CA GLN A 128 2.10 -3.40 -0.46
C GLN A 128 2.95 -3.49 0.81
N GLU A 129 2.28 -3.38 1.95
CA GLU A 129 2.88 -3.59 3.26
C GLU A 129 1.92 -4.26 4.23
N LEU A 130 2.51 -4.89 5.27
CA LEU A 130 1.76 -5.49 6.36
C LEU A 130 1.02 -4.44 7.19
N THR A 131 -0.18 -4.79 7.66
CA THR A 131 -1.01 -3.92 8.52
C THR A 131 -1.17 -4.53 9.91
N SER A 132 -2.09 -5.48 10.08
CA SER A 132 -2.39 -6.18 11.32
C SER A 132 -2.22 -7.68 11.15
N HIS A 133 -1.92 -8.41 12.23
CA HIS A 133 -1.91 -9.86 12.23
C HIS A 133 -2.10 -10.44 13.65
N VAL A 134 -2.25 -11.77 13.72
CA VAL A 134 -2.49 -12.53 14.96
C VAL A 134 -1.52 -12.17 16.09
N GLY A 135 -2.02 -12.26 17.33
CA GLY A 135 -1.37 -11.77 18.53
C GLY A 135 -1.59 -10.27 18.67
N PRO A 136 -2.86 -9.81 18.69
CA PRO A 136 -3.38 -8.51 18.25
C PRO A 136 -2.29 -7.46 17.99
N THR A 137 -1.61 -7.64 16.85
CA THR A 137 -0.45 -6.85 16.47
C THR A 137 -0.87 -5.85 15.39
N LEU A 138 -0.44 -4.61 15.57
CA LEU A 138 -0.62 -3.50 14.65
C LEU A 138 0.75 -3.02 14.18
N LEU A 139 0.96 -2.97 12.88
CA LEU A 139 2.19 -2.54 12.24
C LEU A 139 1.93 -1.24 11.49
N GLY A 140 2.75 -0.23 11.76
CA GLY A 140 2.89 0.93 10.92
C GLY A 140 4.17 0.85 10.12
N MET A 141 4.08 0.26 8.92
CA MET A 141 5.23 0.09 8.04
C MET A 141 5.60 1.42 7.40
N PHE A 142 6.84 1.87 7.60
CA PHE A 142 7.39 3.05 6.95
C PHE A 142 8.21 2.69 5.71
N GLY A 143 8.96 1.61 5.78
CA GLY A 143 9.63 1.03 4.63
C GLY A 143 10.02 -0.41 4.90
N SER A 144 10.02 -1.23 3.85
CA SER A 144 10.60 -2.57 3.92
C SER A 144 10.92 -3.16 2.55
N THR A 145 11.67 -4.26 2.56
CA THR A 145 11.90 -5.12 1.38
C THR A 145 10.69 -5.97 0.97
N HIS A 146 9.56 -5.95 1.70
CA HIS A 146 8.37 -6.72 1.29
C HIS A 146 7.87 -6.27 -0.09
N TYR A 147 7.54 -7.24 -0.95
CA TYR A 147 7.02 -7.05 -2.32
C TYR A 147 7.94 -6.29 -3.30
N ALA A 148 9.17 -5.98 -2.91
CA ALA A 148 10.20 -5.41 -3.78
C ALA A 148 11.54 -6.17 -3.71
N GLY A 149 11.77 -6.97 -2.66
CA GLY A 149 13.02 -7.70 -2.46
C GLY A 149 14.19 -6.75 -2.24
N SER A 150 15.38 -7.15 -2.68
CA SER A 150 16.61 -6.34 -2.59
C SER A 150 16.69 -5.23 -3.65
N ASP A 151 15.69 -5.12 -4.53
CA ASP A 151 15.64 -4.08 -5.56
C ASP A 151 15.26 -2.71 -4.99
N ILE A 152 14.67 -2.66 -3.79
CA ILE A 152 14.41 -1.41 -3.09
C ILE A 152 15.68 -0.95 -2.35
N ASP A 153 16.05 0.32 -2.51
CA ASP A 153 17.28 0.83 -1.93
C ASP A 153 17.18 0.99 -0.42
N THR A 154 17.78 0.03 0.30
CA THR A 154 17.88 0.00 1.77
C THR A 154 19.34 -0.02 2.26
N THR A 155 20.31 0.25 1.37
CA THR A 155 21.74 0.12 1.67
C THR A 155 22.36 1.47 1.97
N TYR A 156 22.83 1.69 3.19
CA TYR A 156 23.43 2.95 3.64
C TYR A 156 24.95 2.82 3.74
N ARG A 157 25.68 3.53 2.89
CA ARG A 157 27.14 3.56 2.82
C ARG A 157 27.74 4.48 3.88
N SER A 158 29.01 4.25 4.21
CA SER A 158 29.79 5.11 5.11
C SER A 158 30.01 6.52 4.56
N SER A 159 29.99 6.69 3.24
CA SER A 159 30.19 7.99 2.58
C SER A 159 28.95 8.90 2.62
N GLU A 160 27.77 8.35 2.90
CA GLU A 160 26.50 9.10 2.89
C GLU A 160 26.03 9.43 4.31
N ALA A 161 25.65 10.70 4.51
CA ALA A 161 24.79 11.09 5.61
C ALA A 161 23.34 10.95 5.15
N TRP A 162 22.45 10.56 6.06
CA TRP A 162 21.05 10.38 5.73
C TRP A 162 20.19 10.74 6.94
N LYS A 163 19.09 11.45 6.70
CA LYS A 163 18.16 11.85 7.76
C LYS A 163 16.75 11.89 7.21
N MET A 164 15.81 11.30 7.94
CA MET A 164 14.41 11.29 7.57
C MET A 164 13.50 11.32 8.79
N VAL A 165 12.38 12.02 8.64
CA VAL A 165 11.26 12.03 9.58
C VAL A 165 10.19 11.07 9.09
N TYR A 166 9.82 10.12 9.95
CA TYR A 166 8.72 9.20 9.75
C TYR A 166 7.52 9.59 10.61
N GLY A 167 6.35 9.73 9.99
CA GLY A 167 5.18 10.30 10.64
C GLY A 167 5.20 11.84 10.68
N PRO A 168 4.41 12.47 11.57
CA PRO A 168 3.61 11.81 12.59
C PRO A 168 2.47 10.94 12.07
N VAL A 169 2.37 9.72 12.59
CA VAL A 169 1.17 8.90 12.54
C VAL A 169 0.31 9.20 13.76
N PHE A 170 -1.00 8.98 13.66
CA PHE A 170 -1.92 9.18 14.77
C PHE A 170 -2.48 7.85 15.27
N ILE A 171 -2.30 7.59 16.56
CA ILE A 171 -2.89 6.46 17.25
C ILE A 171 -4.21 6.94 17.82
N TYR A 172 -5.30 6.47 17.25
CA TYR A 172 -6.66 6.86 17.62
C TYR A 172 -7.32 5.80 18.51
N LEU A 173 -7.99 6.26 19.56
CA LEU A 173 -8.78 5.43 20.44
C LEU A 173 -10.23 5.90 20.40
N ASN A 174 -11.16 4.98 20.24
CA ASN A 174 -12.58 5.28 20.33
C ASN A 174 -13.34 4.19 21.08
N SER A 175 -14.58 4.49 21.45
CA SER A 175 -15.46 3.57 22.16
C SER A 175 -16.89 3.67 21.65
N ALA A 176 -17.65 2.59 21.75
CA ALA A 176 -19.04 2.52 21.32
C ALA A 176 -19.98 2.05 22.44
N SER A 177 -21.27 2.34 22.29
CA SER A 177 -22.32 1.89 23.20
C SER A 177 -22.45 0.36 23.26
N THR A 178 -23.04 -0.16 24.33
CA THR A 178 -23.35 -1.60 24.46
C THR A 178 -24.20 -2.09 23.30
N GLY A 179 -23.84 -3.23 22.70
CA GLY A 179 -24.57 -3.83 21.58
C GLY A 179 -24.23 -3.27 20.20
N SER A 180 -23.36 -2.26 20.11
CA SER A 180 -22.89 -1.75 18.81
C SER A 180 -22.02 -2.77 18.08
N SER A 181 -22.18 -2.84 16.75
CA SER A 181 -21.29 -3.62 15.89
C SER A 181 -19.86 -3.07 15.94
N PRO A 182 -18.81 -3.93 15.91
CA PRO A 182 -17.42 -3.50 15.78
C PRO A 182 -17.16 -2.58 14.59
N ARG A 183 -17.95 -2.72 13.51
CA ARG A 183 -17.87 -1.89 12.31
C ARG A 183 -18.07 -0.40 12.59
N VAL A 184 -18.89 -0.05 13.59
CA VAL A 184 -19.14 1.36 13.95
C VAL A 184 -17.86 2.04 14.44
N LEU A 185 -17.00 1.31 15.18
CA LEU A 185 -15.72 1.84 15.64
C LEU A 185 -14.77 2.09 14.47
N TYR A 186 -14.75 1.20 13.47
CA TYR A 186 -13.95 1.41 12.26
C TYR A 186 -14.45 2.58 11.42
N GLN A 187 -15.77 2.71 11.23
CA GLN A 187 -16.36 3.83 10.50
C GLN A 187 -16.03 5.18 11.15
N ASP A 188 -16.10 5.25 12.48
CA ASP A 188 -15.65 6.43 13.22
C ASP A 188 -14.14 6.69 13.03
N ALA A 189 -13.31 5.64 13.04
CA ALA A 189 -11.88 5.77 12.76
C ALA A 189 -11.60 6.28 11.33
N GLN A 190 -12.40 5.89 10.33
CA GLN A 190 -12.32 6.44 8.98
C GLN A 190 -12.68 7.93 8.92
N LEU A 191 -13.69 8.36 9.67
CA LEU A 191 -14.02 9.80 9.79
C LEU A 191 -12.86 10.54 10.45
N LYS A 192 -12.30 9.99 11.51
CA LYS A 192 -11.13 10.56 12.19
C LYS A 192 -9.93 10.65 11.26
N MET A 193 -9.67 9.62 10.46
CA MET A 193 -8.60 9.62 9.47
C MET A 193 -8.73 10.78 8.47
N LYS A 194 -9.93 11.03 7.92
CA LYS A 194 -10.17 12.18 7.02
C LYS A 194 -9.93 13.53 7.71
N LEU A 195 -10.28 13.65 8.98
CA LEU A 195 -10.02 14.85 9.78
C LEU A 195 -8.52 15.05 10.07
N GLU A 196 -7.75 13.98 10.18
CA GLU A 196 -6.31 14.06 10.41
C GLU A 196 -5.55 14.40 9.13
N GLU A 197 -5.99 13.91 7.96
CA GLU A 197 -5.46 14.33 6.67
C GLU A 197 -5.68 15.82 6.38
N SER A 198 -6.85 16.37 6.72
CA SER A 198 -7.12 17.79 6.50
C SER A 198 -6.30 18.72 7.39
N LYS A 199 -5.73 18.18 8.48
CA LYS A 199 -4.79 18.88 9.37
C LYS A 199 -3.33 18.72 8.95
N TRP A 200 -3.04 17.87 7.96
CA TRP A 200 -1.67 17.66 7.51
C TRP A 200 -1.16 18.86 6.70
N PRO A 201 0.09 19.33 6.94
CA PRO A 201 1.03 18.88 7.95
C PRO A 201 0.75 19.51 9.32
N TYR A 202 1.03 18.77 10.39
CA TYR A 202 0.72 19.20 11.75
C TYR A 202 1.57 20.39 12.21
N GLY A 203 0.92 21.53 12.47
CA GLY A 203 1.61 22.74 12.97
C GLY A 203 2.11 22.68 14.42
N PHE A 204 1.75 21.65 15.18
CA PHE A 204 2.20 21.47 16.57
C PHE A 204 3.53 20.70 16.68
N VAL A 205 4.06 20.19 15.58
CA VAL A 205 5.34 19.48 15.57
C VAL A 205 6.45 20.53 15.57
N HIS A 206 7.23 20.58 16.65
CA HIS A 206 8.27 21.59 16.85
C HIS A 206 9.67 21.13 16.43
N SER A 207 9.82 19.96 15.81
CA SER A 207 11.12 19.50 15.29
C SER A 207 11.49 20.31 14.05
N ASP A 208 12.72 20.83 14.00
CA ASP A 208 13.27 21.52 12.82
C ASP A 208 13.33 20.61 11.58
N ASP A 209 13.38 19.29 11.79
CA ASP A 209 13.34 18.30 10.72
C ASP A 209 11.94 18.13 10.11
N PHE A 210 10.89 18.68 10.73
CA PHE A 210 9.52 18.63 10.21
C PHE A 210 9.09 20.01 9.71
N PRO A 211 9.22 20.29 8.40
CA PRO A 211 8.85 21.61 7.88
C PRO A 211 7.35 21.87 8.09
N SER A 212 7.03 23.08 8.56
CA SER A 212 5.66 23.54 8.72
C SER A 212 4.95 23.66 7.37
N TRP A 213 3.64 23.87 7.38
CA TRP A 213 2.88 24.08 6.14
C TRP A 213 3.38 25.28 5.33
N GLN A 214 3.81 26.37 5.97
CA GLN A 214 4.38 27.54 5.28
C GLN A 214 5.76 27.26 4.68
N GLN A 215 6.49 26.30 5.23
CA GLN A 215 7.82 25.91 4.75
C GLN A 215 7.76 24.90 3.62
N ARG A 216 6.57 24.44 3.24
CA ARG A 216 6.32 23.51 2.16
C ARG A 216 5.78 24.25 0.94
N GLY A 217 5.83 23.58 -0.22
CA GLY A 217 5.27 24.10 -1.46
C GLY A 217 4.22 23.18 -2.06
N SER A 218 3.80 23.50 -3.28
CA SER A 218 2.84 22.72 -4.05
C SER A 218 3.15 22.76 -5.54
N VAL A 219 2.66 21.75 -6.25
CA VAL A 219 2.68 21.71 -7.72
C VAL A 219 1.30 21.35 -8.24
N SER A 220 0.91 21.92 -9.37
CA SER A 220 -0.30 21.56 -10.11
C SER A 220 -0.02 21.42 -11.60
N GLY A 221 -0.92 20.75 -12.29
CA GLY A 221 -0.86 20.61 -13.73
C GLY A 221 -2.02 19.78 -14.24
N ARG A 222 -1.98 19.48 -15.54
CA ARG A 222 -2.99 18.69 -16.22
C ARG A 222 -2.36 17.69 -17.17
N LEU A 223 -2.53 16.40 -16.88
CA LEU A 223 -2.07 15.32 -17.77
C LEU A 223 -3.05 15.14 -18.93
N VAL A 224 -2.51 15.12 -20.14
CA VAL A 224 -3.23 14.76 -21.37
C VAL A 224 -2.48 13.64 -22.09
N ILE A 225 -3.23 12.71 -22.68
CA ILE A 225 -2.70 11.56 -23.39
C ILE A 225 -2.77 11.84 -24.89
N LYS A 226 -1.66 11.63 -25.58
CA LYS A 226 -1.57 11.65 -27.03
C LYS A 226 -1.03 10.30 -27.50
N ASP A 227 -1.95 9.42 -27.89
CA ASP A 227 -1.64 8.09 -28.44
C ASP A 227 -2.25 8.00 -29.84
N PRO A 228 -1.48 8.30 -30.90
CA PRO A 228 -2.01 8.33 -32.28
C PRO A 228 -2.45 6.95 -32.78
N PHE A 229 -2.03 5.87 -32.11
CA PHE A 229 -2.36 4.51 -32.49
C PHE A 229 -3.65 3.99 -31.83
N ARG A 230 -4.07 4.62 -30.73
CA ARG A 230 -5.30 4.26 -30.01
C ARG A 230 -6.40 5.31 -30.11
N TYR A 231 -6.05 6.59 -30.16
CA TYR A 231 -6.99 7.70 -30.12
C TYR A 231 -6.74 8.66 -31.30
N MET A 232 -7.84 9.06 -31.97
CA MET A 232 -7.76 10.07 -33.03
C MET A 232 -7.55 11.50 -32.49
N LYS A 233 -7.75 11.71 -31.18
CA LYS A 233 -7.65 13.00 -30.51
C LYS A 233 -6.95 12.84 -29.16
N THR A 234 -6.38 13.93 -28.67
CA THR A 234 -5.85 14.02 -27.32
C THR A 234 -6.94 13.77 -26.29
N MET A 235 -6.66 12.91 -25.31
CA MET A 235 -7.56 12.53 -24.22
C MET A 235 -7.08 13.12 -22.89
N TYR A 236 -7.98 13.28 -21.93
CA TYR A 236 -7.56 13.58 -20.56
C TYR A 236 -6.97 12.33 -19.90
N GLY A 237 -5.86 12.50 -19.20
CA GLY A 237 -5.27 11.45 -18.37
C GLY A 237 -6.03 11.28 -17.07
N SER A 238 -7.29 10.83 -17.13
CA SER A 238 -8.19 10.66 -15.99
C SER A 238 -7.74 9.52 -15.08
N GLY A 239 -7.76 9.73 -13.76
CA GLY A 239 -7.39 8.69 -12.78
C GLY A 239 -5.91 8.31 -12.79
N ALA A 240 -5.07 9.08 -13.48
CA ALA A 240 -3.63 8.90 -13.51
C ALA A 240 -3.03 9.20 -12.14
N HIS A 241 -2.06 8.39 -11.71
CA HIS A 241 -1.25 8.72 -10.54
C HIS A 241 -0.14 9.66 -10.98
N MET A 242 -0.06 10.82 -10.33
CA MET A 242 0.98 11.83 -10.55
C MET A 242 1.75 12.01 -9.24
N GLY A 243 3.08 12.02 -9.30
CA GLY A 243 3.88 12.13 -8.10
C GLY A 243 5.25 12.75 -8.25
N LEU A 244 5.69 13.42 -7.18
CA LEU A 244 7.03 13.93 -7.01
C LEU A 244 7.86 12.92 -6.21
N ALA A 245 8.99 12.54 -6.75
CA ALA A 245 9.97 11.66 -6.12
C ALA A 245 11.39 12.10 -6.53
N PRO A 246 12.46 11.54 -5.95
CA PRO A 246 13.83 11.90 -6.33
C PRO A 246 14.06 11.83 -7.85
N PRO A 247 14.89 12.74 -8.40
CA PRO A 247 15.28 12.67 -9.81
C PRO A 247 15.92 11.33 -10.17
N GLY A 248 15.50 10.76 -11.29
CA GLY A 248 15.92 9.42 -11.72
C GLY A 248 15.32 9.02 -13.07
N ALA A 249 15.52 7.77 -13.47
CA ALA A 249 14.91 7.23 -14.69
C ALA A 249 13.38 7.11 -14.54
N PRO A 250 12.58 7.07 -15.63
CA PRO A 250 11.17 6.72 -15.55
C PRO A 250 10.95 5.44 -14.72
N GLY A 251 10.02 5.48 -13.77
CA GLY A 251 9.70 4.36 -12.88
C GLY A 251 10.68 4.13 -11.72
N SER A 252 11.78 4.89 -11.59
CA SER A 252 12.80 4.66 -10.53
C SER A 252 12.26 4.84 -9.10
N TRP A 253 11.21 5.65 -8.93
CA TRP A 253 10.54 5.89 -7.65
C TRP A 253 10.01 4.61 -6.98
N GLN A 254 9.76 3.54 -7.74
CA GLN A 254 9.30 2.24 -7.21
C GLN A 254 10.38 1.54 -6.38
N ARG A 255 11.65 1.85 -6.64
CA ARG A 255 12.82 1.26 -5.97
C ARG A 255 13.46 2.20 -4.95
N ASP A 256 12.90 3.39 -4.78
CA ASP A 256 13.39 4.35 -3.79
C ASP A 256 12.92 3.97 -2.39
N GLY A 257 13.89 3.72 -1.50
CA GLY A 257 13.67 3.37 -0.09
C GLY A 257 14.14 4.42 0.91
N LYS A 258 14.76 5.52 0.44
CA LYS A 258 15.48 6.47 1.29
C LYS A 258 14.92 7.89 1.29
N ASN A 259 13.98 8.22 0.42
CA ASN A 259 13.55 9.60 0.21
C ASN A 259 12.05 9.78 0.36
N TYR A 260 11.63 11.03 0.33
CA TYR A 260 10.22 11.41 0.37
C TYR A 260 9.59 11.30 -1.01
N GLN A 261 8.34 10.84 -1.06
CA GLN A 261 7.54 10.79 -2.27
C GLN A 261 6.14 11.34 -2.03
N PHE A 262 5.59 12.07 -3.00
CA PHE A 262 4.29 12.74 -2.86
C PHE A 262 3.42 12.36 -4.05
N TRP A 263 2.22 11.86 -3.81
CA TRP A 263 1.38 11.29 -4.85
C TRP A 263 -0.05 11.82 -4.76
N ASN A 264 -0.68 12.06 -5.91
CA ASN A 264 -2.11 12.30 -6.01
C ASN A 264 -2.66 11.76 -7.34
N LYS A 265 -3.97 11.52 -7.40
CA LYS A 265 -4.64 11.12 -8.65
C LYS A 265 -5.16 12.35 -9.40
N THR A 266 -5.11 12.30 -10.72
CA THR A 266 -5.79 13.27 -11.56
C THR A 266 -7.31 13.10 -11.46
N ASN A 267 -8.03 14.21 -11.60
CA ASN A 267 -9.48 14.19 -11.76
C ASN A 267 -9.90 13.74 -13.18
N ASN A 268 -11.20 13.68 -13.44
CA ASN A 268 -11.77 13.26 -14.73
C ASN A 268 -11.32 14.10 -15.95
N HIS A 269 -10.73 15.28 -15.71
CA HIS A 269 -10.21 16.15 -16.75
C HIS A 269 -8.67 16.23 -16.74
N GLY A 270 -8.00 15.24 -16.13
CA GLY A 270 -6.54 15.13 -16.08
C GLY A 270 -5.85 16.10 -15.12
N GLY A 271 -6.59 16.97 -14.42
CA GLY A 271 -6.03 17.95 -13.50
C GLY A 271 -5.59 17.33 -12.19
N PHE A 272 -4.43 17.72 -11.66
CA PHE A 272 -3.92 17.29 -10.36
C PHE A 272 -3.31 18.46 -9.58
N SER A 273 -3.21 18.27 -8.27
CA SER A 273 -2.49 19.14 -7.35
C SER A 273 -1.81 18.28 -6.28
N ILE A 274 -0.53 18.48 -6.06
CA ILE A 274 0.25 17.84 -5.00
C ILE A 274 0.68 18.94 -4.04
N ASN A 275 0.09 18.93 -2.85
CA ASN A 275 0.27 19.96 -1.82
C ASN A 275 1.21 19.50 -0.73
N ASN A 276 1.66 20.44 0.10
CA ASN A 276 2.46 20.17 1.30
C ASN A 276 3.79 19.45 1.01
N VAL A 277 4.38 19.71 -0.15
CA VAL A 277 5.63 19.08 -0.60
C VAL A 277 6.81 19.73 0.13
N ARG A 278 7.71 18.90 0.67
CA ARG A 278 8.94 19.40 1.33
C ARG A 278 9.82 20.13 0.30
N PRO A 279 10.56 21.19 0.69
CA PRO A 279 11.52 21.82 -0.21
C PRO A 279 12.54 20.82 -0.74
N GLY A 280 12.88 20.94 -2.03
CA GLY A 280 13.77 20.00 -2.70
C GLY A 280 13.66 20.07 -4.21
N THR A 281 14.48 19.25 -4.88
CA THR A 281 14.43 19.06 -6.33
C THR A 281 13.87 17.67 -6.60
N TYR A 282 12.83 17.60 -7.43
CA TYR A 282 12.08 16.37 -7.70
C TYR A 282 11.94 16.18 -9.21
N SER A 283 11.81 14.93 -9.65
CA SER A 283 11.20 14.65 -10.95
C SER A 283 9.69 14.42 -10.75
N LEU A 284 8.87 14.91 -11.68
CA LEU A 284 7.45 14.57 -11.74
C LEU A 284 7.27 13.30 -12.57
N TYR A 285 6.68 12.28 -11.96
CA TYR A 285 6.36 11.00 -12.57
C TYR A 285 4.86 10.82 -12.68
N GLY A 286 4.43 9.88 -13.52
CA GLY A 286 3.07 9.37 -13.46
C GLY A 286 2.82 8.13 -14.30
N TRP A 287 1.65 7.54 -14.14
CA TRP A 287 1.13 6.48 -15.01
C TRP A 287 -0.39 6.58 -15.06
N VAL A 288 -0.98 6.03 -16.11
CA VAL A 288 -2.44 6.00 -16.29
C VAL A 288 -2.87 4.54 -16.29
N PRO A 289 -3.75 4.10 -15.36
CA PRO A 289 -4.31 2.76 -15.42
C PRO A 289 -4.90 2.45 -16.81
N GLY A 290 -4.51 1.32 -17.39
CA GLY A 290 -4.93 0.92 -18.73
C GLY A 290 -4.16 1.57 -19.88
N LEU A 291 -3.04 2.23 -19.59
CA LEU A 291 -2.11 2.78 -20.58
C LEU A 291 -0.67 2.32 -20.30
N LEU A 292 -0.02 1.81 -21.34
CA LEU A 292 1.36 1.34 -21.24
C LEU A 292 2.33 2.50 -20.95
N GLY A 293 3.31 2.24 -20.10
CA GLY A 293 4.49 3.08 -19.89
C GLY A 293 4.41 3.99 -18.67
N ASP A 294 5.57 4.53 -18.31
CA ASP A 294 5.74 5.49 -17.23
C ASP A 294 6.00 6.89 -17.79
N TYR A 295 5.17 7.84 -17.39
CA TYR A 295 5.39 9.25 -17.63
C TYR A 295 6.50 9.78 -16.72
N LYS A 296 7.40 10.58 -17.30
CA LYS A 296 8.34 11.45 -16.58
C LYS A 296 8.35 12.82 -17.24
N PHE A 297 8.18 13.87 -16.45
CA PHE A 297 8.36 15.23 -16.93
C PHE A 297 9.82 15.49 -17.29
N HIS A 298 10.05 16.17 -18.42
CA HIS A 298 11.38 16.37 -19.00
C HIS A 298 12.30 17.29 -18.19
N LYS A 299 11.75 18.04 -17.22
CA LYS A 299 12.49 18.93 -16.32
C LYS A 299 12.28 18.49 -14.87
N ASP A 300 13.25 18.80 -14.04
CA ASP A 300 13.06 18.73 -12.60
C ASP A 300 12.18 19.89 -12.12
N VAL A 301 11.41 19.60 -11.08
CA VAL A 301 10.54 20.52 -10.35
C VAL A 301 11.25 20.91 -9.07
N VAL A 302 11.59 22.19 -8.93
CA VAL A 302 12.18 22.75 -7.71
C VAL A 302 11.04 23.27 -6.83
N ILE A 303 10.98 22.79 -5.60
CA ILE A 303 10.04 23.24 -4.57
C ILE A 303 10.80 24.09 -3.56
N THR A 304 10.34 25.32 -3.35
CA THR A 304 10.86 26.22 -2.32
C THR A 304 9.77 26.49 -1.27
N PRO A 305 10.13 26.95 -0.06
CA PRO A 305 9.15 27.31 0.96
C PRO A 305 8.06 28.25 0.41
N GLY A 306 6.79 27.89 0.62
CA GLY A 306 5.63 28.67 0.19
C GLY A 306 5.38 28.73 -1.33
N SER A 307 6.17 28.02 -2.14
CA SER A 307 6.02 28.08 -3.60
C SER A 307 4.78 27.34 -4.09
N HIS A 308 4.20 27.85 -5.16
CA HIS A 308 3.24 27.13 -5.99
C HIS A 308 3.74 27.11 -7.44
N THR A 309 3.94 25.90 -7.98
CA THR A 309 4.40 25.70 -9.35
C THR A 309 3.27 25.15 -10.21
N GLU A 310 2.79 25.93 -11.18
CA GLU A 310 1.81 25.49 -12.18
C GLU A 310 2.54 25.01 -13.44
N LEU A 311 2.39 23.72 -13.76
CA LEU A 311 3.07 23.08 -14.89
C LEU A 311 2.24 23.12 -16.19
N GLY A 312 0.98 23.54 -16.13
CA GLY A 312 0.09 23.61 -17.28
C GLY A 312 -0.23 22.23 -17.85
N PHE A 313 -0.30 22.14 -19.18
CA PHE A 313 -0.59 20.88 -19.88
C PHE A 313 0.66 20.02 -20.02
N LEU A 314 0.56 18.78 -19.53
CA LEU A 314 1.58 17.76 -19.58
C LEU A 314 1.15 16.68 -20.57
N VAL A 315 1.87 16.53 -21.67
CA VAL A 315 1.56 15.53 -22.70
C VAL A 315 2.27 14.22 -22.38
N PHE A 316 1.51 13.14 -22.22
CA PHE A 316 2.03 11.78 -22.17
C PHE A 316 1.78 11.08 -23.51
N GLU A 317 2.88 10.69 -24.16
CA GLU A 317 2.86 9.85 -25.36
C GLU A 317 3.29 8.43 -24.93
N PRO A 318 2.37 7.45 -24.90
CA PRO A 318 2.70 6.07 -24.57
C PRO A 318 3.78 5.52 -25.51
N PRO A 319 4.70 4.66 -25.04
CA PRO A 319 5.83 4.16 -25.83
C PRO A 319 5.38 3.08 -26.82
N ARG A 320 4.57 3.47 -27.81
CA ARG A 320 4.04 2.61 -28.87
C ARG A 320 4.74 2.90 -30.19
N ASN A 321 5.05 1.84 -30.92
CA ASN A 321 5.59 1.92 -32.29
C ASN A 321 4.52 1.70 -33.38
N GLY A 322 3.30 1.35 -32.99
CA GLY A 322 2.21 1.00 -33.91
C GLY A 322 0.91 0.67 -33.18
N PRO A 323 -0.18 0.39 -33.93
CA PRO A 323 -1.44 -0.12 -33.37
C PRO A 323 -1.26 -1.44 -32.62
N THR A 324 -2.01 -1.61 -31.53
CA THR A 324 -2.08 -2.90 -30.81
C THR A 324 -2.70 -3.95 -31.72
N VAL A 325 -1.97 -5.05 -31.97
CA VAL A 325 -2.52 -6.22 -32.69
C VAL A 325 -3.31 -7.13 -31.74
N TRP A 326 -2.79 -7.34 -30.53
CA TRP A 326 -3.44 -8.05 -29.43
C TRP A 326 -2.86 -7.58 -28.09
N GLU A 327 -3.61 -7.79 -27.01
CA GLU A 327 -3.25 -7.47 -25.62
C GLU A 327 -3.83 -8.56 -24.70
N ILE A 328 -3.07 -8.94 -23.67
CA ILE A 328 -3.50 -9.89 -22.63
C ILE A 328 -3.44 -9.12 -21.31
N GLY A 329 -4.59 -8.97 -20.66
CA GLY A 329 -4.74 -8.14 -19.46
C GLY A 329 -4.81 -6.64 -19.74
N VAL A 330 -4.70 -5.85 -18.68
CA VAL A 330 -4.80 -4.39 -18.69
C VAL A 330 -3.51 -3.83 -18.07
N PRO A 331 -2.82 -2.86 -18.70
CA PRO A 331 -1.63 -2.25 -18.12
C PRO A 331 -2.00 -1.26 -17.01
N ASP A 332 -2.54 -1.76 -15.90
CA ASP A 332 -2.93 -1.00 -14.71
C ASP A 332 -2.10 -1.34 -13.47
N ARG A 333 -1.04 -2.16 -13.64
CA ARG A 333 -0.13 -2.66 -12.60
C ARG A 333 -0.80 -3.65 -11.64
N SER A 334 -1.92 -4.25 -12.04
CA SER A 334 -2.59 -5.33 -11.34
C SER A 334 -2.50 -6.64 -12.12
N ALA A 335 -2.81 -7.73 -11.44
CA ALA A 335 -3.07 -9.05 -12.05
C ALA A 335 -4.51 -9.52 -11.75
N ALA A 336 -5.36 -8.61 -11.24
CA ALA A 336 -6.68 -8.94 -10.71
C ALA A 336 -7.69 -9.38 -11.79
N GLU A 337 -7.41 -9.09 -13.06
CA GLU A 337 -8.22 -9.48 -14.19
C GLU A 337 -7.93 -10.90 -14.70
N PHE A 338 -6.82 -11.52 -14.26
CA PHE A 338 -6.42 -12.85 -14.69
C PHE A 338 -7.10 -13.96 -13.88
N PHE A 339 -7.01 -15.19 -14.39
CA PHE A 339 -7.60 -16.35 -13.75
C PHE A 339 -6.88 -16.72 -12.44
N VAL A 340 -7.61 -16.61 -11.34
CA VAL A 340 -7.22 -17.11 -10.02
C VAL A 340 -8.06 -18.36 -9.71
N PRO A 341 -7.47 -19.55 -9.54
CA PRO A 341 -8.23 -20.78 -9.35
C PRO A 341 -8.83 -20.85 -7.94
N GLU A 342 -9.71 -21.83 -7.74
CA GLU A 342 -10.03 -22.29 -6.39
C GLU A 342 -8.76 -22.85 -5.70
N PRO A 343 -8.46 -22.44 -4.45
CA PRO A 343 -7.38 -23.03 -3.67
C PRO A 343 -7.75 -24.46 -3.25
N GLU A 344 -6.83 -25.16 -2.60
CA GLU A 344 -7.19 -26.43 -1.95
C GLU A 344 -8.30 -26.19 -0.91
N PRO A 345 -9.38 -27.00 -0.89
CA PRO A 345 -10.50 -26.78 0.03
C PRO A 345 -10.10 -26.74 1.51
N THR A 346 -9.02 -27.44 1.86
CA THR A 346 -8.45 -27.49 3.21
C THR A 346 -7.66 -26.24 3.58
N TYR A 347 -7.41 -25.31 2.65
CA TYR A 347 -6.61 -24.10 2.87
C TYR A 347 -7.39 -22.79 2.76
N ILE A 348 -8.69 -22.84 2.50
CA ILE A 348 -9.51 -21.65 2.29
C ILE A 348 -9.50 -20.77 3.54
N ASN A 349 -9.00 -19.55 3.40
CA ASN A 349 -9.25 -18.47 4.35
C ASN A 349 -10.61 -17.83 4.03
N LYS A 350 -11.54 -17.91 4.97
CA LYS A 350 -12.95 -17.53 4.76
C LYS A 350 -13.14 -16.01 4.68
N LEU A 351 -12.15 -15.22 5.10
CA LEU A 351 -12.17 -13.75 4.95
C LEU A 351 -12.34 -13.32 3.49
N TYR A 352 -11.73 -14.06 2.56
CA TYR A 352 -11.71 -13.70 1.14
C TYR A 352 -12.79 -14.40 0.30
N LYS A 353 -13.60 -15.27 0.88
CA LYS A 353 -14.58 -16.12 0.16
C LYS A 353 -15.54 -15.33 -0.73
N ASN A 354 -15.93 -14.13 -0.30
CA ASN A 354 -16.85 -13.27 -1.04
C ASN A 354 -16.17 -12.00 -1.57
N LEU A 355 -14.84 -12.01 -1.71
CA LEU A 355 -14.02 -10.88 -2.15
C LEU A 355 -13.23 -11.27 -3.41
N PRO A 356 -13.85 -11.25 -4.62
CA PRO A 356 -13.19 -11.68 -5.85
C PRO A 356 -11.87 -10.94 -6.12
N LYS A 357 -11.83 -9.64 -5.79
CA LYS A 357 -10.62 -8.80 -5.96
C LYS A 357 -9.45 -9.20 -5.06
N ASP A 358 -9.71 -9.88 -3.96
CA ASP A 358 -8.69 -10.33 -3.01
C ASP A 358 -8.52 -11.86 -3.04
N TRP A 359 -9.18 -12.55 -3.98
CA TRP A 359 -9.16 -14.01 -4.06
C TRP A 359 -7.75 -14.59 -4.26
N TYR A 360 -6.87 -13.82 -4.90
CA TYR A 360 -5.44 -14.16 -5.07
C TYR A 360 -4.66 -14.26 -3.75
N ARG A 361 -5.24 -13.84 -2.62
CA ARG A 361 -4.61 -13.92 -1.28
C ARG A 361 -4.73 -15.28 -0.62
N GLN A 362 -5.41 -16.25 -1.26
CA GLN A 362 -5.49 -17.61 -0.74
C GLN A 362 -4.12 -18.29 -0.72
N TYR A 363 -3.85 -19.04 0.34
CA TYR A 363 -2.60 -19.81 0.45
C TYR A 363 -2.59 -20.98 -0.55
N GLY A 364 -1.42 -21.31 -1.08
CA GLY A 364 -1.21 -22.51 -1.89
C GLY A 364 -1.62 -22.37 -3.35
N LEU A 365 -1.98 -21.17 -3.81
CA LEU A 365 -2.35 -20.96 -5.22
C LEU A 365 -1.21 -21.35 -6.17
N TRP A 366 0.05 -21.07 -5.83
CA TRP A 366 1.20 -21.51 -6.65
C TRP A 366 1.23 -23.04 -6.87
N GLU A 367 0.82 -23.85 -5.88
CA GLU A 367 0.75 -25.31 -6.03
C GLU A 367 -0.41 -25.74 -6.95
N ARG A 368 -1.45 -24.91 -7.09
CA ARG A 368 -2.56 -25.18 -8.02
C ARG A 368 -2.10 -25.10 -9.46
N TYR A 369 -1.06 -24.32 -9.76
CA TYR A 369 -0.52 -24.19 -11.12
C TYR A 369 -0.09 -25.56 -11.69
N SER A 370 0.77 -26.30 -11.00
CA SER A 370 1.25 -27.60 -11.47
C SER A 370 0.15 -28.68 -11.51
N LYS A 371 -0.92 -28.54 -10.73
CA LYS A 371 -2.09 -29.43 -10.78
C LYS A 371 -2.98 -29.16 -11.98
N LEU A 372 -3.17 -27.89 -12.35
CA LEU A 372 -3.98 -27.48 -13.50
C LEU A 372 -3.22 -27.64 -14.82
N PHE A 373 -1.90 -27.50 -14.77
CA PHE A 373 -0.99 -27.56 -15.92
C PHE A 373 0.08 -28.66 -15.72
N PRO A 374 -0.31 -29.95 -15.64
CA PRO A 374 0.58 -31.03 -15.19
C PRO A 374 1.61 -31.48 -16.23
N VAL A 375 1.36 -31.23 -17.52
CA VAL A 375 2.22 -31.70 -18.62
C VAL A 375 2.86 -30.52 -19.36
N THR A 376 2.06 -29.51 -19.69
CA THR A 376 2.49 -28.29 -20.39
C THR A 376 2.07 -27.07 -19.60
N ASP A 377 2.74 -25.94 -19.81
CA ASP A 377 2.33 -24.64 -19.29
C ASP A 377 1.06 -24.10 -19.98
N VAL A 378 0.64 -22.90 -19.59
CA VAL A 378 -0.52 -22.20 -20.17
C VAL A 378 -0.40 -22.13 -21.70
N ASN A 379 -1.36 -22.70 -22.41
CA ASN A 379 -1.50 -22.60 -23.86
C ASN A 379 -2.63 -21.63 -24.20
N PHE A 380 -2.29 -20.44 -24.72
CA PHE A 380 -3.25 -19.37 -24.96
C PHE A 380 -3.26 -18.94 -26.43
N THR A 381 -4.38 -19.23 -27.10
CA THR A 381 -4.68 -18.78 -28.48
C THR A 381 -5.42 -17.44 -28.48
N ILE A 382 -4.80 -16.41 -29.05
CA ILE A 382 -5.39 -15.08 -29.26
C ILE A 382 -6.70 -15.18 -30.05
N GLY A 383 -7.74 -14.47 -29.59
CA GLY A 383 -9.06 -14.44 -30.25
C GLY A 383 -9.94 -15.67 -29.99
N VAL A 384 -9.42 -16.66 -29.26
CA VAL A 384 -10.18 -17.87 -28.86
C VAL A 384 -10.35 -17.93 -27.34
N HIS A 385 -9.27 -17.73 -26.60
CA HIS A 385 -9.26 -17.82 -25.14
C HIS A 385 -9.53 -16.47 -24.46
N ASP A 386 -10.05 -16.53 -23.24
CA ASP A 386 -10.37 -15.38 -22.38
C ASP A 386 -9.34 -15.30 -21.26
N TYR A 387 -8.52 -14.24 -21.22
CA TYR A 387 -7.46 -14.12 -20.21
C TYR A 387 -8.00 -14.08 -18.77
N SER A 388 -9.28 -13.76 -18.56
CA SER A 388 -9.89 -13.81 -17.22
C SER A 388 -10.16 -15.23 -16.72
N LYS A 389 -10.08 -16.23 -17.61
CA LYS A 389 -10.38 -17.65 -17.33
C LYS A 389 -9.24 -18.59 -17.68
N ASP A 390 -8.52 -18.27 -18.75
CA ASP A 390 -7.55 -19.16 -19.38
C ASP A 390 -6.10 -18.70 -19.17
N TRP A 391 -5.89 -17.46 -18.68
CA TRP A 391 -4.56 -16.96 -18.33
C TRP A 391 -4.38 -16.99 -16.81
N TYR A 392 -3.61 -17.97 -16.33
CA TYR A 392 -3.32 -18.10 -14.91
C TYR A 392 -2.59 -16.86 -14.36
N PHE A 393 -2.99 -16.35 -13.20
CA PHE A 393 -2.48 -15.07 -12.69
C PHE A 393 -0.98 -15.07 -12.33
N ALA A 394 -0.39 -16.23 -12.04
CA ALA A 394 1.03 -16.38 -11.69
C ALA A 394 1.63 -17.69 -12.23
N GLN A 395 2.34 -17.62 -13.37
CA GLN A 395 3.10 -18.76 -13.90
C GLN A 395 4.31 -19.04 -13.01
N VAL A 396 4.34 -20.22 -12.39
CA VAL A 396 5.39 -20.63 -11.44
C VAL A 396 6.05 -21.93 -11.91
N THR A 397 7.26 -22.19 -11.41
CA THR A 397 7.97 -23.45 -11.70
C THR A 397 7.20 -24.64 -11.13
N ARG A 398 7.20 -25.76 -11.86
CA ARG A 398 6.63 -27.04 -11.42
C ARG A 398 7.49 -27.73 -10.37
#